data_AF-A0A2V5MJ30-F1
#
_entry.id   AF-A0A2V5MJ30-F1
#
_cell.length_a   1.000
_cell.length_b   1.000
_cell.length_c   1.000
_cell.angle_alpha   90.00
_cell.angle_beta   90.00
_cell.angle_gamma   90.00
#
_symmetry.space_group_name_H-M   'P 1'
#
loop_
_entity.id
_entity.type
_entity.pdbx_description
1 polymer ?
#
loop_
_entity_poly.entity_id
_entity_poly.type
_entity_poly.pdbx_seq_one_letter_code
_entity_poly.pdbx_strand_id
1 'polypeptide(L)' 'MNGIDLLAEFRKRRSEGAFSELVRRYTNLVYSVAKRRLSNVSLAEEVTQSVFIRLAKAAPKLRGPRLD' A
#
# COMPACT_ATOMS: atom_id res chain seq x y z
N MET A 1 10.72 9.06 7.07
CA MET A 1 9.31 8.78 7.40
C MET A 1 9.09 7.29 7.52
N ASN A 2 8.33 6.87 8.53
CA ASN A 2 7.86 5.50 8.64
C ASN A 2 6.62 5.28 7.73
N GLY A 3 6.08 4.06 7.67
CA GLY A 3 4.92 3.77 6.80
C GLY A 3 3.64 4.53 7.18
N ILE A 4 3.45 4.79 8.47
CA ILE A 4 2.26 5.49 8.98
C ILE A 4 2.32 6.96 8.57
N ASP A 5 3.49 7.59 8.66
CA ASP A 5 3.71 8.98 8.23
C ASP A 5 3.46 9.13 6.72
N LEU A 6 4.01 8.22 5.91
CA LEU A 6 3.80 8.22 4.45
C LEU A 6 2.32 8.07 4.10
N LEU A 7 1.60 7.19 4.81
CA LEU A 7 0.16 7.01 4.63
C LEU A 7 -0.63 8.26 5.04
N ALA A 8 -0.24 8.92 6.13
CA ALA A 8 -0.86 10.15 6.59
C ALA A 8 -0.66 11.29 5.58
N GLU A 9 0.55 11.47 5.06
CA GLU A 9 0.86 12.49 4.04
C GLU A 9 0.15 12.20 2.71
N PHE A 10 0.16 10.93 2.26
CA PHE A 10 -0.60 10.54 1.08
C PHE A 10 -2.10 10.81 1.23
N ARG A 11 -2.67 10.51 2.40
CA ARG A 11 -4.09 10.78 2.67
C ARG A 11 -4.42 12.27 2.74
N LYS A 12 -3.64 13.04 3.49
CA LYS A 12 -3.92 14.47 3.75
C LYS A 12 -3.69 15.34 2.52
N ARG A 13 -2.63 15.06 1.76
CA ARG A 13 -2.15 15.94 0.67
C ARG A 13 -2.23 15.31 -0.71
N ARG A 14 -2.71 14.08 -0.84
CA ARG A 14 -2.63 13.29 -2.09
C ARG A 14 -1.21 13.23 -2.65
N SER A 15 -0.21 13.22 -1.77
CA SER A 15 1.21 13.25 -2.16
C SER A 15 1.61 12.01 -2.94
N GLU A 16 1.85 12.17 -4.24
CA GLU A 16 2.32 11.09 -5.12
C GLU A 16 3.69 10.56 -4.68
N GLY A 17 4.57 11.42 -4.19
CA GLY A 17 5.86 11.01 -3.64
C GLY A 17 5.73 10.10 -2.42
N ALA A 18 4.81 10.42 -1.51
CA ALA A 18 4.54 9.57 -0.35
C ALA A 18 3.97 8.21 -0.76
N PHE A 19 3.10 8.19 -1.77
CA PHE A 19 2.56 6.94 -2.32
C PHE A 19 3.64 6.10 -3.02
N SER A 20 4.51 6.72 -3.82
CA SER A 20 5.63 6.04 -4.48
C SER A 20 6.55 5.36 -3.46
N GLU A 21 6.85 6.05 -2.35
CA GLU A 21 7.64 5.46 -1.26
C GLU A 21 6.92 4.32 -0.53
N LEU A 22 5.60 4.39 -0.36
CA LEU A 22 4.80 3.25 0.13
C LEU A 22 4.91 2.05 -0.81
N VAL A 23 4.74 2.25 -2.12
CA VAL A 23 4.84 1.19 -3.12
C VAL A 23 6.23 0.56 -3.07
N ARG A 24 7.29 1.36 -3.19
CA ARG A 24 8.69 0.86 -3.18
C ARG A 24 9.01 0.06 -1.92
N ARG A 25 8.56 0.52 -0.76
CA ARG A 25 8.89 -0.10 0.53
C ARG A 25 8.07 -1.36 0.81
N TYR A 26 6.81 -1.42 0.40
CA TYR A 26 5.90 -2.52 0.77
C TYR A 26 5.63 -3.54 -0.34
N THR A 27 6.10 -3.31 -1.58
CA THR A 27 5.87 -4.25 -2.71
C THR A 27 6.36 -5.66 -2.38
N ASN A 28 7.60 -5.82 -1.90
CA ASN A 28 8.17 -7.14 -1.60
C ASN A 28 7.41 -7.88 -0.50
N LEU A 29 6.92 -7.16 0.52
CA LEU A 29 6.14 -7.74 1.60
C LEU A 29 4.79 -8.25 1.08
N VAL A 30 4.05 -7.39 0.37
CA VAL A 30 2.73 -7.74 -0.18
C VAL A 30 2.86 -8.91 -1.17
N TYR A 31 3.85 -8.85 -2.06
CA TYR A 31 4.15 -9.93 -3.00
C TYR A 31 4.49 -11.23 -2.29
N SER A 32 5.34 -11.21 -1.26
CA SER A 32 5.71 -12.41 -0.51
C SER A 32 4.51 -13.03 0.21
N VAL A 33 3.62 -12.20 0.75
CA VAL A 33 2.37 -12.66 1.38
C VAL A 33 1.45 -13.28 0.32
N ALA A 34 1.26 -12.63 -0.82
CA ALA A 34 0.42 -13.12 -1.91
C ALA A 34 0.95 -14.43 -2.50
N LYS A 35 2.26 -14.51 -2.77
CA LYS A 35 2.93 -15.71 -3.28
C LYS A 35 2.76 -16.89 -2.33
N ARG A 36 2.90 -16.68 -1.02
CA ARG A 36 2.68 -17.73 -0.01
C ARG A 36 1.23 -18.20 0.07
N ARG A 37 0.26 -17.33 -0.22
CA ARG A 37 -1.18 -17.65 -0.13
C ARG A 37 -1.72 -18.31 -1.39
N LEU A 38 -1.21 -17.93 -2.55
CA LEU A 38 -1.77 -18.34 -3.85
C LEU A 38 -0.92 -19.41 -4.54
N SER A 39 0.37 -19.56 -4.14
CA SER A 39 1.34 -20.46 -4.77
C SER A 39 1.44 -20.29 -6.30
N ASN A 40 1.04 -19.13 -6.82
CA ASN A 40 1.01 -18.78 -8.24
C ASN A 40 1.63 -17.39 -8.40
N VAL A 41 2.64 -17.27 -9.26
CA VAL A 41 3.42 -16.05 -9.46
C VAL A 41 2.56 -14.94 -10.08
N SER A 42 1.88 -15.22 -11.19
CA SER A 42 1.06 -14.23 -11.90
C SER A 42 -0.08 -13.69 -11.03
N LEU A 43 -0.76 -14.57 -10.29
CA LEU A 43 -1.81 -14.14 -9.35
C LEU A 43 -1.24 -13.32 -8.19
N ALA A 44 -0.02 -13.63 -7.71
CA ALA A 44 0.63 -12.85 -6.67
C ALA A 44 1.00 -11.43 -7.15
N GLU A 45 1.45 -11.28 -8.39
CA GLU A 45 1.71 -9.98 -9.02
C GLU A 45 0.42 -9.16 -9.15
N GLU A 46 -0.65 -9.77 -9.68
CA GLU A 46 -1.95 -9.11 -9.84
C GLU A 46 -2.53 -8.65 -8.51
N VAL A 47 -2.46 -9.49 -7.47
CA VAL A 47 -2.90 -9.13 -6.12
C VAL A 47 -2.06 -7.99 -5.56
N THR A 48 -0.74 -8.02 -5.75
CA THR A 48 0.16 -6.96 -5.28
C THR A 48 -0.20 -5.61 -5.90
N GLN A 49 -0.39 -5.57 -7.22
CA GLN A 49 -0.83 -4.36 -7.92
C GLN A 49 -2.21 -3.91 -7.42
N SER A 50 -3.16 -4.83 -7.30
CA SER A 50 -4.52 -4.55 -6.84
C SER A 50 -4.58 -3.96 -5.44
N VAL A 51 -3.68 -4.34 -4.53
CA VAL A 51 -3.58 -3.76 -3.18
C VAL A 51 -3.25 -2.27 -3.26
N PHE A 52 -2.22 -1.89 -4.04
CA PHE A 52 -1.83 -0.48 -4.17
C PHE A 52 -2.83 0.35 -4.98
N ILE A 53 -3.48 -0.24 -5.99
CA ILE A 53 -4.58 0.42 -6.72
C ILE A 53 -5.76 0.69 -5.77
N ARG A 54 -6.15 -0.29 -4.94
CA ARG A 54 -7.20 -0.10 -3.93
C ARG A 54 -6.79 0.94 -2.90
N LEU A 55 -5.52 0.94 -2.46
CA LEU A 55 -4.99 1.96 -1.55
C LEU A 55 -5.13 3.38 -2.15
N ALA A 56 -4.75 3.57 -3.41
CA ALA A 56 -4.83 4.87 -4.07
C ALA A 56 -6.28 5.38 -4.23
N LYS A 57 -7.21 4.46 -4.53
CA LYS A 57 -8.65 4.75 -4.64
C LYS A 57 -9.31 4.99 -3.27
N ALA A 58 -8.89 4.26 -2.24
CA ALA A 58 -9.47 4.31 -0.91
C ALA A 58 -8.90 5.44 -0.03
N ALA A 59 -7.78 6.07 -0.41
CA ALA A 59 -7.12 7.11 0.38
C ALA A 59 -8.06 8.17 0.99
N PRO A 60 -9.11 8.68 0.31
CA PRO A 60 -10.05 9.64 0.91
C PRO A 60 -10.87 9.07 2.09
N LYS A 61 -10.98 7.75 2.20
CA LYS A 61 -11.85 7.03 3.14
C LYS A 61 -11.09 6.23 4.20
N LEU A 62 -9.76 6.14 4.13
CA LEU A 62 -8.97 5.38 5.09
C LEU A 62 -8.92 6.12 6.44
N ARG A 63 -9.61 5.57 7.45
CA ARG A 63 -9.44 5.98 8.85
C ARG A 63 -8.04 5.54 9.28
N GLY A 64 -7.28 6.48 9.83
CA GLY A 64 -5.95 6.19 10.36
C GLY A 64 -6.08 5.56 11.73
N PRO A 65 -5.02 4.95 12.27
CA PRO A 65 -4.98 4.73 13.70
C PRO A 65 -5.22 6.09 14.37
N ARG A 66 -6.18 6.13 15.31
CA ARG A 66 -6.28 7.24 16.23
C ARG A 66 -5.00 7.15 17.07
N LEU A 67 -4.08 8.06 16.81
CA LEU A 67 -2.96 8.31 17.70
C LEU A 67 -3.42 9.49 18.54
N ASP A 68 -4.19 9.19 19.57
CA ASP A 68 -4.31 9.99 20.78
C ASP A 68 -3.03 9.88 21.63
#